data_AF-A0A9D6MZR9-F1
#
_entry.id   AF-A0A9D6MZR9-F1
#
_cell.length_a   1.000
_cell.length_b   1.000
_cell.length_c   1.000
_cell.angle_alpha   90.00
_cell.angle_beta   90.00
_cell.angle_gamma   90.00
#
_symmetry.space_group_name_H-M   'P 1'
#
loop_
_entity.id
_entity.type
_entity.pdbx_description
1 polymer ?
#
loop_
_entity_poly.entity_id
_entity_poly.type
_entity_poly.pdbx_seq_one_letter_code
_entity_poly.pdbx_strand_id
1 'polypeptide(L)'
;MGMVDAFSDDISAARYLAAIHSQFQTRTPAGDRIALRLIQVTSPRMTLASVDPAGPRYECFSLIFEGADDTPLSQGLCRLEHDALGVADIFIVPVGAERGRRQYEAVFNRRVTPSPLP
;
A
#
# COMPACT_ATOMS: atom_id res chain seq x y z
N MET A 1 -22.53 14.91 9.83
CA MET A 1 -21.43 14.78 10.81
C MET A 1 -20.30 14.09 10.07
N GLY A 2 -19.39 14.88 9.50
CA GLY A 2 -18.45 14.44 8.45
C GLY A 2 -17.32 13.61 9.04
N MET A 3 -17.25 12.34 8.62
CA MET A 3 -16.06 11.53 8.82
C MET A 3 -15.01 12.04 7.84
N VAL A 4 -13.97 12.68 8.36
CA VAL A 4 -12.76 12.95 7.60
C VAL A 4 -12.06 11.62 7.40
N ASP A 5 -12.41 10.91 6.32
CA ASP A 5 -11.64 9.75 5.86
C ASP A 5 -10.32 10.24 5.26
N ALA A 6 -9.39 10.62 6.15
CA ALA A 6 -8.07 11.08 5.79
C ALA A 6 -7.09 9.92 5.88
N PHE A 7 -6.88 9.23 4.77
CA PHE A 7 -5.60 8.61 4.48
C PHE A 7 -5.06 9.19 3.19
N SER A 8 -4.20 10.19 3.30
CA SER A 8 -3.53 10.70 2.11
C SER A 8 -2.11 11.18 2.35
N ASP A 9 -1.77 11.70 3.53
CA ASP A 9 -0.45 12.34 3.69
C ASP A 9 0.70 11.39 4.10
N ASP A 10 0.41 10.24 4.73
CA ASP A 10 1.44 9.40 5.37
C ASP A 10 1.59 7.99 4.77
N ILE A 11 1.22 7.80 3.50
CA ILE A 11 1.54 6.58 2.74
C ILE A 11 3.01 6.66 2.31
N SER A 12 3.89 5.80 2.80
CA SER A 12 5.32 5.77 2.40
C SER A 12 5.91 4.37 2.46
N ALA A 13 6.93 4.09 1.65
CA ALA A 13 7.57 2.78 1.65
C ALA A 13 8.17 2.45 3.01
N ALA A 14 8.78 3.44 3.68
CA ALA A 14 9.39 3.27 5.00
C ALA A 14 8.41 2.74 6.06
N ARG A 15 7.16 3.25 6.06
CA ARG A 15 6.13 2.80 7.00
C ARG A 15 5.69 1.36 6.71
N TYR A 16 5.53 0.99 5.45
CA TYR A 16 5.18 -0.38 5.09
C TYR A 16 6.34 -1.35 5.29
N LEU A 17 7.59 -0.93 5.10
CA LEU A 17 8.77 -1.72 5.43
C LEU A 17 8.81 -2.06 6.93
N ALA A 18 8.48 -1.10 7.79
CA ALA A 18 8.37 -1.33 9.23
C ALA A 18 7.22 -2.28 9.63
N ALA A 19 6.25 -2.48 8.73
CA ALA A 19 5.11 -3.38 8.91
C ALA A 19 5.20 -4.66 8.05
N ILE A 20 6.38 -4.99 7.50
CA ILE A 20 6.53 -6.22 6.73
C ILE A 20 6.21 -7.44 7.62
N HIS A 21 5.54 -8.43 7.03
CA HIS A 21 5.03 -9.63 7.69
C HIS A 21 3.91 -9.44 8.70
N SER A 22 3.43 -8.21 8.95
CA SER A 22 2.24 -7.96 9.76
C SER A 22 0.94 -8.21 8.97
N GLN A 23 -0.17 -8.28 9.69
CA GLN A 23 -1.50 -8.45 9.12
C GLN A 23 -2.24 -7.13 8.99
N PHE A 24 -2.95 -7.01 7.88
CA PHE A 24 -3.87 -5.96 7.54
C PHE A 24 -5.26 -6.57 7.39
N GLN A 25 -6.30 -5.79 7.66
CA GLN A 25 -7.68 -6.19 7.50
C GLN A 25 -8.33 -5.38 6.38
N THR A 26 -9.15 -6.01 5.57
CA THR A 26 -10.00 -5.32 4.60
C THR A 26 -11.37 -5.96 4.54
N ARG A 27 -12.28 -5.38 3.76
CA ARG A 27 -13.64 -5.88 3.55
C ARG A 27 -13.93 -6.08 2.08
N THR A 28 -14.61 -7.18 1.74
CA THR A 28 -15.24 -7.34 0.43
C THR A 28 -16.41 -6.36 0.28
N PRO A 29 -16.87 -6.08 -0.95
CA PRO A 29 -18.15 -5.40 -1.16
C PRO A 29 -19.34 -6.10 -0.49
N ALA A 30 -19.25 -7.43 -0.26
CA ALA A 30 -20.26 -8.21 0.45
C ALA A 30 -20.18 -8.06 1.99
N GLY A 31 -19.10 -7.43 2.51
CA GLY A 31 -18.92 -7.12 3.93
C GLY A 31 -18.00 -8.09 4.69
N ASP A 32 -17.53 -9.17 4.04
CA ASP A 32 -16.64 -10.17 4.63
C ASP A 32 -15.29 -9.55 4.98
N ARG A 33 -14.80 -9.83 6.20
CA ARG A 33 -13.44 -9.41 6.59
C ARG A 33 -12.41 -10.38 5.99
N ILE A 34 -11.42 -9.82 5.33
CA ILE A 34 -10.29 -10.55 4.77
C ILE A 34 -9.01 -10.07 5.44
N ALA A 35 -8.23 -11.02 5.93
CA ALA A 35 -6.88 -10.78 6.42
C ALA A 35 -5.89 -10.86 5.25
N LEU A 36 -5.06 -9.83 5.11
CA LEU A 36 -3.95 -9.76 4.18
C LEU A 36 -2.65 -9.64 4.94
N ARG A 37 -1.60 -10.37 4.54
CA ARG A 37 -0.27 -10.26 5.12
C ARG A 37 0.65 -9.53 4.15
N LEU A 38 1.32 -8.47 4.58
CA LEU A 38 2.33 -7.82 3.75
C LEU A 38 3.58 -8.72 3.68
N ILE A 39 3.97 -9.17 2.49
CA ILE A 39 5.12 -10.07 2.32
C ILE A 39 6.31 -9.42 1.62
N GLN A 40 6.07 -8.35 0.85
CA GLN A 40 7.14 -7.65 0.15
C GLN A 40 6.82 -6.16 0.03
N VAL A 41 7.87 -5.35 0.17
CA VAL A 41 7.88 -3.95 -0.24
C VAL A 41 8.98 -3.77 -1.25
N THR A 42 8.62 -3.42 -2.48
CA THR A 42 9.56 -3.08 -3.54
C THR A 42 9.64 -1.58 -3.65
N SER A 43 10.82 -1.01 -3.44
CA SER A 43 11.07 0.40 -3.73
C SER A 43 12.25 0.45 -4.69
N PRO A 44 12.07 0.82 -5.97
CA PRO A 44 13.21 1.21 -6.79
C PRO A 44 13.99 2.25 -5.99
N ARG A 45 15.30 2.05 -5.83
CA ARG A 45 16.19 3.10 -5.29
C ARG A 45 15.83 4.36 -6.05
N MET A 46 15.38 5.40 -5.35
CA MET A 46 15.01 6.69 -5.95
C MET A 46 15.98 6.98 -7.08
N THR A 47 15.57 6.76 -8.32
CA THR A 47 16.42 7.12 -9.44
C THR A 47 16.34 8.63 -9.41
N LEU A 48 17.40 9.26 -8.89
CA LEU A 48 17.67 10.69 -8.94
C LEU A 48 17.88 11.12 -10.40
N ALA A 49 17.00 10.71 -11.28
CA ALA A 49 16.96 11.07 -12.69
C ALA A 49 15.77 12.01 -12.94
N SER A 50 15.38 12.80 -11.94
CA SER A 50 14.88 14.12 -12.27
C SER A 50 16.08 14.92 -12.76
N VAL A 51 16.11 15.19 -14.05
CA VAL A 51 17.10 16.03 -14.75
C VAL A 51 17.18 17.45 -14.15
N ASP A 52 16.23 17.81 -13.29
CA ASP A 52 16.17 19.05 -12.54
C ASP A 52 16.18 18.78 -11.01
N PRO A 53 17.22 19.21 -10.26
CA PRO A 53 17.27 19.10 -8.81
C PRO A 53 16.18 19.93 -8.07
N ALA A 54 15.54 20.89 -8.75
CA ALA A 54 14.39 21.65 -8.25
C ALA A 54 13.03 21.04 -8.63
N GLY A 55 13.02 19.98 -9.44
CA GLY A 55 11.80 19.30 -9.88
C GLY A 55 11.10 18.54 -8.74
N PRO A 56 9.79 18.25 -8.88
CA PRO A 56 9.06 17.43 -7.91
C PRO A 56 9.70 16.05 -7.77
N ARG A 57 9.97 15.64 -6.53
CA ARG A 57 10.44 14.30 -6.20
C ARG A 57 9.25 13.37 -6.05
N TYR A 58 9.40 12.13 -6.50
CA TYR A 58 8.40 11.09 -6.30
C TYR A 58 9.00 9.94 -5.51
N GLU A 59 8.20 9.38 -4.60
CA GLU A 59 8.45 8.08 -4.01
C GLU A 59 7.57 7.06 -4.76
N CYS A 60 8.23 6.12 -5.42
CA CYS A 60 7.59 5.03 -6.15
C CYS A 60 7.88 3.73 -5.43
N PHE A 61 6.85 2.96 -5.10
CA PHE A 61 7.00 1.67 -4.46
C PHE A 61 5.78 0.77 -4.72
N SER A 62 5.95 -0.53 -4.58
CA SER A 62 4.86 -1.49 -4.58
C SER A 62 4.88 -2.36 -3.33
N LEU A 63 3.70 -2.87 -2.98
CA LEU A 63 3.45 -3.76 -1.86
C LEU A 63 2.89 -5.06 -2.42
N ILE A 64 3.43 -6.21 -2.00
CA ILE A 64 2.81 -7.51 -2.26
C ILE A 64 2.21 -8.04 -0.96
N PHE A 65 0.92 -8.34 -1.01
CA PHE A 65 0.18 -8.96 0.07
C PHE A 65 -0.18 -10.40 -0.27
N GLU A 66 -0.28 -11.25 0.74
CA GLU A 66 -0.86 -12.59 0.64
C GLU A 66 -2.19 -12.66 1.40
N GLY A 67 -3.19 -13.26 0.77
CA GLY A 67 -4.50 -13.56 1.38
C GLY A 67 -4.87 -15.04 1.29
N ALA A 68 -5.93 -15.41 1.99
CA ALA A 68 -6.52 -16.74 1.87
C ALA A 68 -7.10 -16.97 0.46
N ASP A 69 -7.08 -18.21 -0.01
CA ASP A 69 -7.53 -18.57 -1.36
C ASP A 69 -9.06 -18.70 -1.49
N ASP A 70 -9.74 -18.93 -0.36
CA ASP A 70 -11.18 -19.13 -0.26
C ASP A 70 -12.00 -17.84 -0.45
N THR A 71 -11.42 -16.69 -0.10
CA THR A 71 -12.11 -15.40 -0.09
C THR A 71 -11.35 -14.38 -0.94
N PRO A 72 -11.47 -14.44 -2.27
CA PRO A 72 -10.67 -13.60 -3.14
C PRO A 72 -11.16 -12.15 -3.20
N LEU A 73 -10.23 -11.22 -3.07
CA LEU A 73 -10.46 -9.83 -3.44
C LEU A 73 -10.46 -9.69 -4.97
N SER A 74 -11.45 -8.96 -5.47
CA SER A 74 -11.43 -8.44 -6.85
C SER A 74 -10.52 -7.21 -6.93
N GLN A 75 -10.04 -6.90 -8.13
CA GLN A 75 -9.33 -5.64 -8.38
C GLN A 75 -10.23 -4.44 -8.03
N GLY A 76 -9.67 -3.46 -7.32
CA GLY A 76 -10.41 -2.25 -6.98
C GLY A 76 -9.85 -1.48 -5.79
N LEU A 77 -10.59 -0.45 -5.39
CA LEU A 77 -10.30 0.31 -4.18
C LEU A 77 -10.69 -0.53 -2.94
N CYS A 78 -9.77 -0.63 -2.00
CA CYS A 78 -9.82 -1.48 -0.84
C CYS A 78 -9.48 -0.64 0.39
N ARG A 79 -10.35 -0.65 1.40
CA ARG A 79 -10.11 0.00 2.70
C ARG A 79 -9.28 -0.94 3.57
N LEU A 80 -7.98 -0.67 3.65
CA LEU A 80 -7.01 -1.45 4.40
C LEU A 80 -6.87 -0.92 5.82
N GLU A 81 -6.96 -1.75 6.84
CA GLU A 81 -6.85 -1.38 8.27
C GLU A 81 -5.64 -2.08 8.90
N HIS A 82 -4.84 -1.36 9.69
CA HIS A 82 -3.71 -1.89 10.45
C HIS A 82 -3.50 -1.10 11.75
N ASP A 83 -3.33 -1.81 12.86
CA ASP A 83 -3.34 -1.23 14.21
C ASP A 83 -2.36 -0.07 14.41
N ALA A 84 -1.15 -0.17 13.85
CA ALA A 84 -0.12 0.87 13.99
C ALA A 84 -0.07 1.88 12.83
N LEU A 85 -0.62 1.53 11.66
CA LEU A 85 -0.52 2.37 10.46
C LEU A 85 -1.80 3.17 10.20
N GLY A 86 -2.91 2.76 10.82
CA GLY A 86 -4.23 3.32 10.60
C GLY A 86 -4.98 2.56 9.50
N VAL A 87 -5.97 3.23 8.93
CA VAL A 87 -6.72 2.77 7.76
C VAL A 87 -6.01 3.25 6.48
N ALA A 88 -6.40 2.89 5.27
CA ALA A 88 -6.02 3.55 4.02
C ALA A 88 -6.86 2.99 2.89
N ASP A 89 -7.34 3.85 2.00
CA ASP A 89 -7.95 3.38 0.76
C ASP A 89 -6.85 3.18 -0.30
N ILE A 90 -6.59 1.92 -0.65
CA ILE A 90 -5.56 1.54 -1.61
C ILE A 90 -6.17 0.84 -2.82
N PHE A 91 -5.62 1.08 -4.01
CA PHE A 91 -6.00 0.31 -5.19
C PHE A 91 -5.20 -1.00 -5.21
N ILE A 92 -5.90 -2.12 -5.19
CA ILE A 92 -5.30 -3.44 -5.14
C ILE A 92 -5.63 -4.25 -6.40
N VAL A 93 -4.66 -5.01 -6.91
CA VAL A 93 -4.84 -5.92 -8.06
C VAL A 93 -4.42 -7.34 -7.68
N PRO A 94 -5.20 -8.38 -8.00
CA PRO A 94 -4.74 -9.76 -7.88
C PRO A 94 -3.63 -10.03 -8.91
N VAL A 95 -2.48 -10.54 -8.48
CA VAL A 95 -1.30 -10.80 -9.35
C VAL A 95 -0.96 -12.27 -9.51
N GLY A 96 -1.66 -13.16 -8.82
CA GLY A 96 -1.50 -14.59 -8.95
C GLY A 96 -1.77 -15.32 -7.64
N ALA A 97 -1.29 -16.55 -7.55
CA ALA A 97 -1.27 -17.32 -6.33
C ALA A 97 0.05 -18.08 -6.23
N GLU A 98 0.62 -18.11 -5.04
CA GLU A 98 1.85 -18.85 -4.74
C GLU A 98 1.66 -19.66 -3.47
N ARG A 99 2.06 -20.95 -3.50
CA ARG A 99 1.96 -21.87 -2.34
C ARG A 99 0.56 -21.92 -1.71
N GLY A 100 -0.50 -21.81 -2.53
CA GLY A 100 -1.89 -21.83 -2.07
C GLY A 100 -2.34 -20.53 -1.38
N ARG A 101 -1.61 -19.43 -1.54
CA ARG A 101 -2.00 -18.09 -1.10
C ARG A 101 -2.17 -17.18 -2.31
N ARG A 102 -3.24 -16.39 -2.33
CA ARG A 102 -3.44 -15.39 -3.37
C ARG A 102 -2.54 -14.20 -3.11
N GLN A 103 -1.87 -13.72 -4.15
CA GLN A 103 -1.03 -12.55 -4.08
C GLN A 103 -1.75 -11.34 -4.67
N TYR A 104 -1.56 -10.21 -4.01
CA TYR A 104 -2.18 -8.95 -4.36
C TYR A 104 -1.13 -7.85 -4.37
N GLU A 105 -1.14 -7.00 -5.39
CA GLU A 105 -0.23 -5.88 -5.50
C GLU A 105 -0.95 -4.54 -5.33
N ALA A 106 -0.29 -3.61 -4.65
CA ALA A 106 -0.64 -2.19 -4.65
C ALA A 106 0.59 -1.37 -5.04
N VAL A 107 0.44 -0.48 -6.02
CA VAL A 107 1.53 0.36 -6.56
C VAL A 107 1.26 1.82 -6.23
N PHE A 108 2.26 2.50 -5.70
CA PHE A 108 2.17 3.88 -5.26
C PHE A 108 3.16 4.74 -6.03
N ASN A 109 2.68 5.91 -6.48
CA ASN A 109 3.50 6.99 -7.01
C ASN A 109 3.05 8.27 -6.30
N ARG A 110 3.79 8.69 -5.27
CA ARG A 110 3.43 9.90 -4.51
C ARG A 110 4.46 10.99 -4.68
N ARG A 111 4.00 12.24 -4.70
CA ARG A 111 4.88 13.40 -4.66
C ARG A 111 5.46 13.54 -3.25
N VAL A 112 6.77 13.71 -3.16
CA VAL A 112 7.48 14.02 -1.92
C VAL A 112 7.93 15.47 -1.99
N THR A 113 7.49 16.28 -1.03
CA THR A 113 8.01 17.64 -0.89
C THR A 113 9.40 17.54 -0.27
N PRO A 114 10.47 18.02 -0.94
CA PRO A 114 11.78 18.10 -0.29
C PRO A 114 11.65 19.00 0.94
N SER A 115 12.13 18.53 2.09
CA SER A 115 12.24 19.37 3.28
C SER A 115 13.11 20.58 2.93
N PRO A 116 12.69 21.82 3.21
CA PRO A 116 13.57 22.96 3.05
C PRO A 116 14.77 22.75 3.97
N LEU A 117 15.98 22.87 3.41
CA LEU A 117 17.22 22.83 4.19
C LEU A 117 17.14 23.89 5.32
N PRO A 118 17.61 23.59 6.54
CA PRO A 118 17.68 24.58 7.62
C PRO A 118 18.62 25.75 7.27
#